data_AF-A0A452ZXC2-F1
#
_entry.id   AF-A0A452ZXC2-F1
#
_cell.length_a   1.000
_cell.length_b   1.000
_cell.length_c   1.000
_cell.angle_alpha   90.00
_cell.angle_beta   90.00
_cell.angle_gamma   90.00
#
_symmetry.space_group_name_H-M   'P 1'
#
loop_
_entity.id
_entity.type
_entity.pdbx_description
1 polymer ?
#
loop_
_entity_poly.entity_id
_entity_poly.type
_entity_poly.pdbx_seq_one_letter_code
_entity_poly.pdbx_strand_id
1 'polypeptide(L)'
;SGAHGVRGDVLVSPRTDFPELRFATPGKRWLRARAAGKMQVRELELLRGKAHTGKKGWIVRFDGVDSLDEARQIVGSAVLVKTEDRPELEEDEIYSLDLVGMSVIVKV
;
A
#
# COMPACT_ATOMS: atom_id res chain seq x y z
N SER A 1 7.22 -5.37 0.21
CA SER A 1 8.61 -5.48 0.69
C SER A 1 9.16 -6.89 0.59
N GLY A 2 8.32 -7.93 0.64
CA GLY A 2 8.75 -9.31 0.38
C GLY A 2 7.57 -10.28 0.47
N ALA A 3 7.77 -11.54 0.12
CA ALA A 3 6.81 -12.61 0.41
C ALA A 3 6.93 -13.06 1.89
N HIS A 4 5.87 -13.67 2.42
CA HIS A 4 5.81 -14.17 3.80
C HIS A 4 5.23 -15.59 3.85
N GLY A 5 5.97 -16.53 4.43
CA GLY A 5 5.55 -17.94 4.47
C GLY A 5 5.40 -18.55 3.07
N VAL A 6 4.60 -19.62 2.96
CA VAL A 6 4.44 -20.38 1.69
C VAL A 6 3.05 -20.27 1.07
N ARG A 7 2.09 -19.67 1.78
CA ARG A 7 0.68 -19.68 1.39
C ARG A 7 0.26 -18.46 0.57
N GLY A 8 1.18 -17.62 0.11
CA GLY A 8 0.85 -16.37 -0.60
C GLY A 8 0.68 -15.11 0.28
N ASP A 9 1.07 -15.13 1.55
CA ASP A 9 1.08 -13.89 2.35
C ASP A 9 2.22 -12.96 1.87
N VAL A 10 2.00 -11.64 1.96
CA VAL A 10 2.96 -10.62 1.52
C VAL A 10 3.25 -9.63 2.63
N LEU A 11 4.52 -9.21 2.74
CA LEU A 11 4.94 -8.11 3.59
C LEU A 11 4.73 -6.78 2.87
N VAL A 12 4.05 -5.86 3.55
CA VAL A 12 3.82 -4.48 3.11
C VAL A 12 4.51 -3.52 4.08
N SER A 13 5.30 -2.61 3.53
CA SER A 13 5.89 -1.49 4.27
C SER A 13 5.00 -0.27 4.05
N PRO A 14 4.28 0.20 5.07
CA PRO A 14 3.37 1.33 4.91
C PRO A 14 4.13 2.62 4.58
N ARG A 15 3.55 3.43 3.70
CA ARG A 15 3.97 4.81 3.39
C ARG A 15 2.80 5.77 3.59
N THR A 16 2.11 5.57 4.71
CA THR A 16 0.88 6.26 5.08
C THR A 16 0.79 6.24 6.60
N ASP A 17 0.21 7.28 7.17
CA ASP A 17 -0.07 7.37 8.60
C ASP A 17 -1.35 6.64 9.02
N PHE A 18 -2.07 6.05 8.04
CA PHE A 18 -3.30 5.29 8.27
C PHE A 18 -3.16 3.78 7.98
N PRO A 19 -2.10 3.08 8.40
CA PRO A 19 -1.87 1.72 7.93
C PRO A 19 -2.93 0.73 8.44
N GLU A 20 -3.50 0.95 9.62
CA GLU A 20 -4.63 0.18 10.15
C GLU A 20 -5.84 0.28 9.23
N LEU A 21 -6.23 1.51 8.84
CA LEU A 21 -7.31 1.74 7.89
C LEU A 21 -7.04 1.07 6.54
N ARG A 22 -5.78 1.01 6.10
CA ARG A 22 -5.43 0.46 4.79
C ARG A 22 -5.33 -1.06 4.77
N PHE A 23 -4.93 -1.70 5.87
CA PHE A 23 -4.52 -3.10 5.85
C PHE A 23 -5.22 -4.01 6.87
N ALA A 24 -5.93 -3.47 7.87
CA ALA A 24 -6.63 -4.30 8.85
C ALA A 24 -7.96 -4.85 8.33
N THR A 25 -8.65 -4.08 7.49
CA THR A 25 -9.99 -4.42 7.00
C THR A 25 -9.92 -5.05 5.61
N PRO A 26 -10.65 -6.15 5.35
CA PRO A 26 -10.81 -6.69 4.00
C PRO A 26 -11.42 -5.68 3.04
N GLY A 27 -11.24 -5.91 1.75
CA GLY A 27 -11.85 -5.08 0.71
C GLY A 27 -10.93 -4.78 -0.47
N LYS A 28 -11.51 -4.09 -1.45
CA LYS A 28 -10.85 -3.66 -2.67
C LYS A 28 -9.60 -2.83 -2.42
N ARG A 29 -8.51 -3.14 -3.11
CA ARG A 29 -7.25 -2.38 -3.16
C ARG A 29 -6.75 -2.27 -4.59
N TRP A 30 -5.90 -1.27 -4.84
CA TRP A 30 -5.28 -1.05 -6.13
C TRP A 30 -3.79 -1.39 -6.04
N LEU A 31 -3.32 -2.25 -6.92
CA LEU A 31 -1.92 -2.62 -6.99
C LEU A 31 -1.31 -2.04 -8.26
N ARG A 32 -0.32 -1.19 -8.07
CA ARG A 32 0.49 -0.64 -9.15
C ARG A 32 1.78 -1.44 -9.27
N ALA A 33 1.97 -2.08 -10.43
CA ALA A 33 3.12 -2.92 -10.74
C ALA A 33 3.62 -2.65 -12.16
N ARG A 34 4.87 -3.00 -12.44
CA ARG A 34 5.39 -2.98 -13.81
C ARG A 34 5.10 -4.31 -14.47
N ALA A 35 4.33 -4.30 -15.55
CA ALA A 35 3.99 -5.49 -16.34
C ALA A 35 4.29 -5.21 -17.82
N ALA A 36 5.00 -6.13 -18.48
CA ALA A 36 5.42 -5.98 -19.88
C ALA A 36 6.06 -4.61 -20.21
N GLY A 37 6.94 -4.11 -19.32
CA GLY A 37 7.63 -2.84 -19.52
C GLY A 37 6.78 -1.58 -19.32
N LYS A 38 5.51 -1.70 -18.94
CA LYS A 38 4.62 -0.55 -18.66
C LYS A 38 4.16 -0.57 -17.21
N MET A 39 3.91 0.62 -16.65
CA MET A 39 3.21 0.71 -15.37
C MET A 39 1.74 0.40 -15.58
N GLN A 40 1.22 -0.54 -14.80
CA GLN A 40 -0.19 -0.91 -14.80
C GLN A 40 -0.73 -0.84 -13.37
N VAL A 41 -2.00 -0.48 -13.27
CA VAL A 41 -2.76 -0.54 -12.03
C VAL A 41 -3.84 -1.59 -12.23
N ARG A 42 -3.94 -2.54 -11.30
CA ARG A 42 -5.01 -3.53 -11.27
C ARG A 42 -5.66 -3.57 -9.91
N GLU A 43 -6.90 -4.02 -9.88
CA GLU A 43 -7.63 -4.28 -8.65
C GLU A 43 -7.19 -5.61 -8.04
N LEU A 44 -7.14 -5.68 -6.70
CA LEU A 44 -7.13 -6.93 -5.94
C LEU A 44 -8.04 -6.79 -4.72
N GLU A 45 -8.61 -7.91 -4.29
CA GLU A 45 -9.34 -7.99 -3.04
C GLU A 45 -8.38 -8.33 -1.89
N LEU A 46 -8.30 -7.48 -0.87
CA LEU A 46 -7.60 -7.78 0.37
C LEU A 46 -8.49 -8.69 1.22
N LEU A 47 -8.04 -9.91 1.49
CA LEU A 47 -8.81 -10.88 2.28
C LEU A 47 -8.58 -10.72 3.78
N ARG A 48 -7.35 -10.38 4.18
CA ARG A 48 -6.99 -10.10 5.57
C ARG A 48 -5.65 -9.39 5.66
N GLY A 49 -5.42 -8.66 6.75
CA GLY A 49 -4.10 -8.19 7.11
C GLY A 49 -3.93 -8.08 8.62
N LYS A 50 -2.67 -8.10 9.05
CA LYS A 50 -2.27 -7.89 10.44
C LYS A 50 -0.95 -7.17 10.53
N ALA A 51 -0.76 -6.39 11.58
CA ALA A 51 0.54 -5.81 11.90
C ALA A 51 1.57 -6.94 12.12
N HIS A 52 2.79 -6.73 11.62
CA HIS A 52 3.89 -7.65 11.85
C HIS A 52 4.46 -7.42 13.26
N THR A 53 4.28 -8.37 14.16
CA THR A 53 4.84 -8.28 15.52
C THR A 53 6.35 -8.04 15.46
N GLY A 54 6.84 -7.02 16.17
CA GLY A 54 8.26 -6.67 16.25
C GLY A 54 8.88 -6.01 15.01
N LYS A 55 8.09 -5.69 13.97
CA LYS A 55 8.58 -4.96 12.78
C LYS A 55 7.58 -3.89 12.35
N LYS A 56 8.07 -2.73 11.89
CA LYS A 56 7.22 -1.72 11.25
C LYS A 56 6.78 -2.22 9.86
N GLY A 57 5.65 -2.92 9.80
CA GLY A 57 5.12 -3.49 8.56
C GLY A 57 3.86 -4.32 8.79
N TRP A 58 3.25 -4.75 7.69
CA TRP A 58 2.01 -5.52 7.67
C TRP A 58 2.20 -6.82 6.92
N ILE A 59 1.53 -7.88 7.38
CA ILE A 59 1.38 -9.14 6.67
C ILE A 59 -0.05 -9.17 6.11
N VAL A 60 -0.18 -9.21 4.80
CA VAL A 60 -1.48 -9.17 4.11
C VAL A 60 -1.67 -10.39 3.21
N ARG A 61 -2.93 -10.70 2.91
CA ARG A 61 -3.33 -11.68 1.90
C ARG A 61 -4.28 -11.06 0.90
N PHE A 62 -3.99 -11.24 -0.38
CA PHE A 62 -4.89 -10.87 -1.45
C PHE A 62 -5.55 -12.12 -2.03
N ASP A 63 -6.75 -11.95 -2.58
CA ASP A 63 -7.41 -12.96 -3.39
C ASP A 63 -6.58 -13.27 -4.65
N GLY A 64 -6.50 -14.55 -5.02
CA GLY A 64 -5.70 -15.02 -6.16
C GLY A 64 -4.18 -14.98 -5.95
N VAL A 65 -3.70 -14.82 -4.71
CA VAL A 65 -2.28 -14.94 -4.34
C VAL A 65 -2.16 -16.00 -3.25
N ASP A 66 -2.02 -17.25 -3.67
CA ASP A 66 -2.18 -18.43 -2.81
C ASP A 66 -0.89 -19.25 -2.61
N SER A 67 0.16 -18.88 -3.34
CA SER A 67 1.47 -19.52 -3.28
C SER A 67 2.61 -18.52 -3.02
N LEU A 68 3.74 -19.03 -2.55
CA LEU A 68 4.98 -18.25 -2.42
C LEU A 68 5.39 -17.59 -3.74
N ASP A 69 5.25 -18.30 -4.86
CA ASP A 69 5.69 -17.79 -6.16
C ASP A 69 4.78 -16.68 -6.67
N GLU A 70 3.47 -16.79 -6.49
CA GLU A 70 2.53 -15.68 -6.79
C GLU A 70 2.78 -14.48 -5.87
N ALA A 71 3.04 -14.71 -4.58
CA ALA A 71 3.41 -13.63 -3.66
C ALA A 71 4.69 -12.93 -4.12
N ARG A 72 5.71 -13.68 -4.56
CA ARG A 72 6.96 -13.13 -5.11
C ARG A 72 6.74 -12.29 -6.35
N GLN A 73 5.81 -12.67 -7.23
CA GLN A 73 5.50 -11.92 -8.45
C GLN A 73 4.98 -10.50 -8.16
N ILE A 74 4.33 -10.28 -7.02
CA ILE A 74 3.82 -8.95 -6.65
C ILE A 74 4.75 -8.16 -5.73
N VAL A 75 5.89 -8.73 -5.31
CA VAL A 75 6.91 -8.00 -4.56
C VAL A 75 7.47 -6.85 -5.40
N GLY A 76 7.64 -5.69 -4.77
CA GLY A 76 8.08 -4.45 -5.44
C GLY A 76 6.93 -3.62 -6.00
N SER A 77 5.71 -4.15 -6.01
CA SER A 77 4.50 -3.38 -6.34
C SER A 77 4.13 -2.40 -5.22
N ALA A 78 3.35 -1.38 -5.58
CA ALA A 78 2.79 -0.42 -4.63
C ALA A 78 1.29 -0.66 -4.46
N VAL A 79 0.82 -0.76 -3.22
CA VAL A 79 -0.61 -0.68 -2.91
C VAL A 79 -1.00 0.80 -2.87
N LEU A 80 -2.05 1.15 -3.60
CA LEU A 80 -2.56 2.50 -3.74
C LEU A 80 -3.97 2.60 -3.17
N VAL A 81 -4.40 3.84 -3.02
CA VAL A 81 -5.78 4.24 -2.75
C VAL A 81 -6.14 5.34 -3.74
N LYS A 82 -7.43 5.50 -4.05
CA LYS A 82 -7.88 6.65 -4.82
C LYS A 82 -7.80 7.93 -3.98
N THR A 83 -7.70 9.06 -4.67
CA THR A 83 -7.69 10.39 -4.05
C THR A 83 -8.95 10.64 -3.22
N GLU A 84 -10.11 10.13 -3.66
CA GLU A 84 -11.41 10.28 -3.00
C GLU A 84 -11.54 9.48 -1.68
N ASP A 85 -10.72 8.44 -1.47
CA ASP A 85 -10.75 7.64 -0.22
C ASP A 85 -9.63 8.06 0.76
N ARG A 86 -9.07 9.26 0.60
CA ARG A 86 -8.18 9.88 1.57
C ARG A 86 -9.01 10.38 2.76
N PRO A 87 -8.67 10.02 4.01
CA PRO A 87 -9.28 10.61 5.19
C PRO A 87 -9.20 12.14 5.16
N GLU A 88 -10.17 12.79 5.78
CA GLU A 88 -10.02 14.18 6.17
C GLU A 88 -8.89 14.28 7.21
N LEU A 89 -8.14 15.37 7.13
CA LEU A 89 -7.05 15.67 8.03
C LEU A 89 -7.49 16.75 9.02
N GLU A 90 -6.78 16.87 10.13
CA GLU A 90 -6.95 18.00 11.04
C GLU A 90 -6.52 19.32 10.36
N GLU A 91 -6.95 20.46 10.91
CA GLU A 91 -6.74 21.78 10.28
C GLU A 91 -5.26 22.12 10.03
N ASP A 92 -4.37 21.61 10.86
CA ASP A 92 -2.92 21.83 10.81
C ASP A 92 -2.15 20.72 10.07
N GLU A 93 -2.86 19.77 9.46
CA GLU A 93 -2.28 18.64 8.74
C GLU A 93 -2.41 18.78 7.22
N ILE A 94 -1.41 18.31 6.48
CA ILE A 94 -1.41 18.31 5.02
C ILE A 94 -0.83 17.02 4.46
N TYR A 95 -1.43 16.50 3.40
CA TYR A 95 -0.83 15.41 2.66
C TYR A 95 0.44 15.88 1.95
N SER A 96 1.55 15.18 2.14
CA SER A 96 2.81 15.53 1.46
C SER A 96 2.70 15.53 -0.07
N LEU A 97 1.74 14.80 -0.65
CA LEU A 97 1.47 14.82 -2.08
C LEU A 97 0.90 16.16 -2.56
N ASP A 98 0.12 16.84 -1.72
CA ASP A 98 -0.49 18.12 -2.05
C ASP A 98 0.56 19.27 -2.02
N LEU A 99 1.71 19.04 -1.39
CA LEU A 99 2.87 19.94 -1.41
C LEU A 99 3.68 19.85 -2.72
N VAL A 100 3.50 18.78 -3.51
CA VAL A 100 4.27 18.58 -4.74
C VAL A 100 3.90 19.64 -5.77
N GLY A 101 4.89 20.40 -6.24
CA GLY A 101 4.71 21.49 -7.22
C GLY A 101 4.43 22.85 -6.58
N MET A 102 4.30 22.93 -5.26
CA MET A 102 4.25 24.22 -4.56
C MET A 102 5.62 24.91 -4.59
N SER A 103 5.60 26.26 -4.57
CA SER A 103 6.82 27.08 -4.49
C SER A 103 7.17 27.39 -3.04
N VAL A 104 8.45 27.28 -2.68
CA VAL A 104 8.97 27.68 -1.37
C VAL A 104 9.50 29.10 -1.47
N ILE A 105 8.95 30.01 -0.65
CA ILE A 105 9.38 31.40 -0.59
C ILE A 105 10.02 31.64 0.78
N VAL A 106 11.30 31.98 0.81
CA VAL A 106 11.98 32.38 2.03
C VAL A 106 11.76 33.86 2.24
N LYS A 107 11.18 34.24 3.38
CA LYS A 107 11.03 35.64 3.78
C LYS A 107 12.35 36.08 4.43
N VAL A 108 13.07 36.97 3.75
CA VAL A 108 14.29 37.63 4.23
C VAL A 108 13.92 38.88 5.01
#